data_AF-A0A0D6LK60-F1
#
_entry.id   AF-A0A0D6LK60-F1
#
_cell.length_a   1.000
_cell.length_b   1.000
_cell.length_c   1.000
_cell.angle_alpha   90.00
_cell.angle_beta   90.00
_cell.angle_gamma   90.00
#
_symmetry.space_group_name_H-M   'P 1'
#
loop_
_entity.id
_entity.type
_entity.pdbx_description
1 polymer ?
#
loop_
_entity_poly.entity_id
_entity_poly.type
_entity_poly.pdbx_seq_one_letter_code
_entity_poly.pdbx_strand_id
1 'polypeptide(L)'
;MDSMERSARLGFGLIILILPLLCLLLYLPILVIFFVDKEFRKANAYIIMTHIGVLDALQLVIHSYSGVLVIANVDLGPTLNKVIGAILTGLWFSCLAFTLFLTFNRLITVLLQKWFPRLASNNLSYVLFGLCYLCFVVPFVLKLLPTCNYFFDPDTFSWTFLTTDSDISLVMNKIGKATQN
;
A
#
# COMPACT_ATOMS: atom_id res chain seq x y z
N MET A 1 -5.77 3.07 -33.12
CA MET A 1 -6.15 3.47 -31.75
C MET A 1 -7.42 4.27 -31.87
N ASP A 2 -8.52 3.68 -31.44
CA ASP A 2 -9.85 4.25 -31.66
C ASP A 2 -10.03 5.51 -30.80
N SER A 3 -10.79 6.49 -31.32
CA SER A 3 -11.03 7.76 -30.61
C SER A 3 -11.68 7.55 -29.23
N MET A 4 -12.45 6.47 -29.11
CA MET A 4 -13.10 6.01 -27.89
C MET A 4 -12.09 5.47 -26.85
N GLU A 5 -11.09 4.68 -27.27
CA GLU A 5 -10.04 4.16 -26.39
C GLU A 5 -9.20 5.30 -25.81
N ARG A 6 -8.83 6.29 -26.64
CA ARG A 6 -8.06 7.45 -26.18
C ARG A 6 -8.82 8.26 -25.13
N SER A 7 -10.13 8.43 -25.29
CA SER A 7 -10.97 9.17 -24.33
C SER A 7 -11.13 8.42 -23.00
N ALA A 8 -11.29 7.10 -23.05
CA ALA A 8 -11.34 6.26 -21.84
C ALA A 8 -10.03 6.27 -21.05
N ARG A 9 -8.89 6.18 -21.75
CA ARG A 9 -7.54 6.26 -21.15
C ARG A 9 -7.32 7.59 -20.42
N LEU A 10 -7.68 8.70 -21.07
CA LEU A 10 -7.57 10.04 -20.47
C LEU A 10 -8.48 10.19 -19.25
N GLY A 11 -9.72 9.72 -19.33
CA GLY A 11 -10.66 9.76 -18.21
C GLY A 11 -10.14 8.97 -17.00
N PHE A 12 -9.67 7.74 -17.23
CA PHE A 12 -9.13 6.90 -16.18
C PHE A 12 -7.84 7.47 -15.56
N GLY A 13 -6.91 7.93 -16.39
CA GLY A 13 -5.67 8.56 -15.93
C GLY A 13 -5.93 9.81 -15.10
N LEU A 14 -6.91 10.64 -15.47
CA LEU A 14 -7.31 11.82 -14.70
C LEU A 14 -7.90 11.45 -13.34
N ILE A 15 -8.75 10.41 -13.26
CA ILE A 15 -9.33 9.95 -12.00
C ILE A 15 -8.22 9.46 -11.05
N ILE A 16 -7.31 8.62 -11.55
CA ILE A 16 -6.18 8.10 -10.76
C ILE A 16 -5.15 9.18 -10.41
N LEU A 17 -5.11 10.28 -11.14
CA LEU A 17 -4.26 11.42 -10.79
C LEU A 17 -4.91 12.31 -9.73
N ILE A 18 -6.15 12.75 -9.97
CA ILE A 18 -6.82 13.79 -9.18
C ILE A 18 -7.25 13.25 -7.82
N LEU A 19 -7.83 12.04 -7.76
CA LEU A 19 -8.33 11.48 -6.52
C LEU A 19 -7.22 11.32 -5.47
N PRO A 20 -6.06 10.71 -5.78
CA PRO A 20 -4.98 10.59 -4.80
C PRO A 20 -4.34 11.92 -4.43
N LEU A 21 -4.25 12.89 -5.35
CA LEU A 21 -3.75 14.24 -5.02
C LEU A 21 -4.66 14.97 -4.04
N LEU A 22 -5.99 14.87 -4.23
CA LEU A 22 -6.96 15.46 -3.32
C LEU A 22 -6.89 14.81 -1.94
N CYS A 23 -6.82 13.47 -1.90
CA CYS A 23 -6.63 12.74 -0.65
C CYS A 23 -5.31 13.13 0.04
N LEU A 24 -4.21 13.24 -0.72
CA LEU A 24 -2.89 13.61 -0.18
C LEU A 24 -2.90 15.03 0.42
N LEU A 25 -3.58 15.97 -0.24
CA LEU A 25 -3.73 17.34 0.25
C LEU A 25 -4.45 17.38 1.61
N LEU A 26 -5.46 16.55 1.81
CA LEU A 26 -6.16 16.43 3.10
C LEU A 26 -5.31 15.70 4.16
N TYR A 27 -4.47 14.76 3.74
CA TYR A 27 -3.68 13.92 4.64
C TYR A 27 -2.45 14.63 5.20
N LEU A 28 -1.81 15.51 4.41
CA LEU A 28 -0.58 16.19 4.81
C LEU A 28 -0.73 17.04 6.09
N PRO A 29 -1.77 17.88 6.27
CA PRO A 29 -1.96 18.62 7.53
C PRO A 29 -2.09 17.71 8.75
N ILE A 30 -2.79 16.58 8.61
CA ILE A 30 -3.00 15.62 9.70
C ILE A 30 -1.67 14.99 10.11
N LEU A 31 -0.87 14.56 9.14
CA LEU A 31 0.49 14.06 9.38
C LEU A 31 1.35 15.11 10.08
N VAL A 32 1.32 16.37 9.62
CA VAL A 32 2.08 17.46 10.25
C VAL A 32 1.68 17.64 11.71
N ILE A 33 0.38 17.62 12.04
CA ILE A 33 -0.09 17.72 13.43
C ILE A 33 0.48 16.57 14.28
N PHE A 34 0.39 15.33 13.78
CA PHE A 34 0.95 14.17 14.50
C PHE A 34 2.47 14.26 14.70
N PHE A 35 3.19 14.88 13.76
CA PHE A 35 4.63 15.09 13.88
C PHE A 35 5.00 16.28 14.76
N VAL A 36 4.23 17.37 14.79
CA VAL A 36 4.55 18.58 15.55
C VAL A 36 4.18 18.43 17.03
N ASP A 37 2.98 17.94 17.30
CA ASP A 37 2.45 17.90 18.66
C ASP A 37 3.01 16.74 19.47
N LYS A 38 3.76 17.11 20.52
CA LYS A 38 4.44 16.14 21.40
C LYS A 38 3.45 15.25 22.16
N GLU A 39 2.21 15.69 22.33
CA GLU A 39 1.16 14.95 23.04
C GLU A 39 0.75 13.68 22.28
N PHE A 40 0.58 13.78 20.96
CA PHE A 40 0.27 12.62 20.11
C PHE A 40 1.44 11.63 20.05
N ARG A 41 2.69 12.09 20.20
CA ARG A 41 3.86 11.19 20.19
C ARG A 41 4.06 10.38 21.48
N LYS A 42 3.22 10.56 22.50
CA LYS A 42 3.33 9.82 23.77
C LYS A 42 2.54 8.52 23.80
N ALA A 43 1.45 8.42 23.05
CA ALA A 43 0.59 7.25 23.06
C ALA A 43 0.86 6.36 21.85
N ASN A 44 1.10 5.06 22.10
CA ASN A 44 1.41 4.08 21.06
C ASN A 44 0.38 4.06 19.92
N ALA A 45 -0.91 4.28 20.23
CA ALA A 45 -1.97 4.38 19.22
C ALA A 45 -1.68 5.44 18.15
N TYR A 46 -1.28 6.64 18.57
CA TYR A 46 -1.00 7.77 17.68
C TYR A 46 0.33 7.58 16.94
N ILE A 47 1.31 6.94 17.57
CA ILE A 47 2.55 6.54 16.90
C ILE A 47 2.22 5.59 15.74
N ILE A 48 1.41 4.55 15.99
CA ILE A 48 0.95 3.61 14.95
C ILE A 48 0.19 4.35 13.84
N MET A 49 -0.74 5.25 14.20
CA MET A 49 -1.47 6.07 13.21
C MET A 49 -0.55 6.92 12.34
N THR A 50 0.54 7.44 12.91
CA THR A 50 1.53 8.22 12.15
C THR A 50 2.22 7.35 11.10
N HIS A 51 2.59 6.11 11.46
CA HIS A 51 3.18 5.16 10.52
C HIS A 51 2.22 4.76 9.40
N ILE A 52 0.95 4.45 9.73
CA ILE A 52 -0.10 4.21 8.71
C ILE A 52 -0.20 5.41 7.78
N GLY A 53 -0.22 6.62 8.34
CA GLY A 53 -0.32 7.84 7.56
C GLY A 53 0.82 8.07 6.58
N VAL A 54 2.05 7.79 7.00
CA VAL A 54 3.21 7.88 6.10
C VAL A 54 3.11 6.84 4.98
N LEU A 55 2.69 5.61 5.29
CA LEU A 55 2.52 4.55 4.29
C LEU A 55 1.41 4.89 3.28
N ASP A 56 0.29 5.45 3.73
CA ASP A 56 -0.79 5.90 2.85
C ASP A 56 -0.34 7.06 1.97
N ALA A 57 0.38 8.05 2.52
CA ALA A 57 0.92 9.15 1.73
C ALA A 57 1.87 8.67 0.63
N LEU A 58 2.74 7.69 0.92
CA LEU A 58 3.61 7.08 -0.08
C LEU A 58 2.82 6.35 -1.17
N GLN A 59 1.76 5.62 -0.83
CA GLN A 59 0.88 4.97 -1.81
C GLN A 59 0.18 6.00 -2.71
N LEU A 60 -0.35 7.08 -2.13
CA LEU A 60 -1.00 8.14 -2.89
C LEU A 60 -0.04 8.80 -3.89
N VAL A 61 1.22 9.03 -3.50
CA VAL A 61 2.25 9.56 -4.42
C VAL A 61 2.50 8.59 -5.59
N ILE A 62 2.60 7.29 -5.33
CA ILE A 62 2.79 6.28 -6.38
C ILE A 62 1.58 6.21 -7.32
N HIS A 63 0.35 6.32 -6.80
CA HIS A 63 -0.86 6.35 -7.61
C HIS A 63 -0.95 7.62 -8.46
N SER A 64 -0.64 8.79 -7.90
CA SER A 64 -0.56 10.04 -8.67
C SER A 64 0.47 9.93 -9.80
N TYR A 65 1.65 9.38 -9.51
CA TYR A 65 2.67 9.12 -10.52
C TYR A 65 2.16 8.19 -11.63
N SER A 66 1.49 7.09 -11.27
CA SER A 66 0.90 6.15 -12.22
C SER A 66 -0.15 6.83 -13.13
N GLY A 67 -0.96 7.75 -12.58
CA GLY A 67 -1.90 8.55 -13.36
C GLY A 67 -1.22 9.43 -14.42
N VAL A 68 -0.08 10.05 -14.09
CA VAL A 68 0.72 10.81 -15.07
C VAL A 68 1.22 9.93 -16.20
N LEU A 69 1.71 8.72 -15.91
CA LEU A 69 2.18 7.78 -16.92
C LEU A 69 1.06 7.36 -17.89
N VAL A 70 -0.14 7.09 -17.36
CA VAL A 70 -1.31 6.72 -18.16
C VAL A 70 -1.71 7.86 -19.11
N ILE A 71 -1.70 9.11 -18.63
CA ILE A 71 -2.03 10.29 -19.45
C ILE A 71 -0.95 10.56 -20.51
N ALA A 72 0.33 10.46 -20.12
CA ALA A 72 1.47 10.71 -21.00
C ALA A 72 1.73 9.56 -21.98
N ASN A 73 1.08 8.40 -21.78
CA ASN A 73 1.32 7.17 -22.55
C ASN A 73 2.81 6.78 -22.57
N VAL A 74 3.48 6.92 -21.42
CA VAL A 74 4.90 6.59 -21.26
C VAL A 74 5.02 5.24 -20.55
N ASP A 75 5.73 4.31 -21.19
CA ASP A 75 6.16 3.07 -20.56
C ASP A 75 7.57 3.24 -19.98
N LEU A 76 7.72 3.04 -18.67
CA LEU A 76 9.01 3.14 -17.95
C LEU A 76 9.89 1.90 -18.13
N GLY A 77 9.40 0.90 -18.86
CA GLY A 77 10.08 -0.36 -19.07
C GLY A 77 9.85 -1.35 -17.92
N PRO A 78 10.11 -2.64 -18.19
CA PRO A 78 9.66 -3.74 -17.33
C PRO A 78 10.28 -3.71 -15.94
N THR A 79 11.53 -3.26 -15.80
CA THR A 79 12.23 -3.23 -14.50
C THR A 79 11.66 -2.16 -13.58
N LEU A 80 11.43 -0.94 -14.05
CA LEU A 80 10.90 0.15 -13.23
C LEU A 80 9.45 -0.11 -12.84
N ASN A 81 8.61 -0.57 -13.77
CA ASN A 81 7.22 -0.95 -13.48
C ASN A 81 7.17 -2.04 -12.40
N LYS A 82 8.04 -3.05 -12.48
CA LYS A 82 8.12 -4.13 -11.49
C LYS A 82 8.53 -3.61 -10.10
N VAL A 83 9.54 -2.75 -10.02
CA VAL A 83 9.99 -2.16 -8.74
C VAL A 83 8.89 -1.33 -8.11
N ILE A 84 8.24 -0.44 -8.88
CA ILE A 84 7.17 0.42 -8.38
C ILE A 84 5.96 -0.41 -7.90
N GLY A 85 5.57 -1.43 -8.67
CA GLY A 85 4.50 -2.36 -8.28
C GLY A 85 4.81 -3.17 -7.02
N ALA A 86 6.07 -3.59 -6.86
CA ALA A 86 6.54 -4.27 -5.65
C ALA A 86 6.48 -3.35 -4.42
N ILE A 87 6.93 -2.09 -4.55
CA ILE A 87 6.84 -1.09 -3.48
C ILE A 87 5.39 -0.85 -3.10
N LEU A 88 4.52 -0.57 -4.08
CA LEU A 88 3.10 -0.30 -3.85
C LEU A 88 2.43 -1.44 -3.06
N THR A 89 2.74 -2.68 -3.45
CA THR A 89 2.19 -3.86 -2.76
C THR A 89 2.74 -4.01 -1.34
N GLY A 90 4.05 -3.81 -1.16
CA GLY A 90 4.65 -3.86 0.17
C GLY A 90 4.04 -2.81 1.11
N LEU A 91 3.82 -1.59 0.61
CA LEU A 91 3.18 -0.52 1.37
C LEU A 91 1.76 -0.91 1.79
N TRP A 92 0.98 -1.50 0.88
CA TRP A 92 -0.39 -1.96 1.17
C TRP A 92 -0.44 -3.02 2.27
N PHE A 93 0.39 -4.07 2.19
CA PHE A 93 0.47 -5.10 3.23
C PHE A 93 0.93 -4.54 4.58
N SER A 94 1.85 -3.58 4.57
CA SER A 94 2.31 -2.91 5.79
C SER A 94 1.19 -2.09 6.42
N CYS A 95 0.42 -1.37 5.60
CA CYS A 95 -0.73 -0.60 6.07
C CYS A 95 -1.79 -1.50 6.72
N LEU A 96 -2.07 -2.67 6.13
CA LEU A 96 -2.94 -3.69 6.73
C LEU A 96 -2.41 -4.19 8.08
N ALA A 97 -1.11 -4.52 8.16
CA ALA A 97 -0.48 -4.99 9.39
C ALA A 97 -0.54 -3.94 10.50
N PHE A 98 -0.23 -2.67 10.19
CA PHE A 98 -0.32 -1.58 11.16
C PHE A 98 -1.77 -1.28 11.58
N THR A 99 -2.74 -1.40 10.68
CA THR A 99 -4.17 -1.23 11.00
C THR A 99 -4.65 -2.32 11.95
N LEU A 100 -4.22 -3.57 11.73
CA LEU A 100 -4.48 -4.68 12.64
C LEU A 100 -3.84 -4.43 14.01
N PHE A 101 -2.58 -3.98 14.03
CA PHE A 101 -1.89 -3.63 15.28
C PHE A 101 -2.62 -2.51 16.04
N LEU A 102 -3.07 -1.47 15.35
CA LEU A 102 -3.88 -0.40 15.95
C LEU A 102 -5.18 -0.93 16.55
N THR A 103 -5.84 -1.85 15.84
CA THR A 103 -7.10 -2.47 16.30
C THR A 103 -6.88 -3.27 17.58
N PHE A 104 -5.81 -4.08 17.64
CA PHE A 104 -5.42 -4.77 18.87
C PHE A 104 -5.08 -3.80 20.00
N ASN A 105 -4.34 -2.73 19.72
CA ASN A 105 -4.01 -1.71 20.72
C ASN A 105 -5.27 -1.07 21.31
N ARG A 106 -6.29 -0.78 20.48
CA ARG A 106 -7.60 -0.29 20.93
C ARG A 106 -8.37 -1.34 21.73
N LEU A 107 -8.40 -2.59 21.26
CA LEU A 107 -9.06 -3.70 21.95
C LEU A 107 -8.52 -3.89 23.37
N ILE A 108 -7.19 -3.87 23.52
CA ILE A 108 -6.54 -4.05 24.81
C ILE A 108 -6.84 -2.86 25.75
N THR A 109 -6.84 -1.65 25.21
CA THR A 109 -7.14 -0.42 25.99
C THR A 109 -8.57 -0.41 26.52
N VAL A 110 -9.54 -0.88 25.73
CA VAL A 110 -10.98 -0.81 26.09
C VAL A 110 -11.43 -2.04 26.89
N LEU A 111 -11.11 -3.25 26.44
CA LEU A 111 -11.64 -4.49 27.04
C LEU A 111 -10.72 -5.14 28.07
N LEU A 112 -9.40 -4.93 27.95
CA LEU A 112 -8.39 -5.66 28.74
C LEU A 112 -7.58 -4.71 29.62
N GLN A 113 -8.24 -3.75 30.28
CA GLN A 113 -7.59 -2.75 31.15
C GLN A 113 -6.68 -3.40 32.22
N LYS A 114 -7.06 -4.57 32.76
CA LYS A 114 -6.23 -5.34 33.72
C LYS A 114 -4.93 -5.88 33.12
N TRP A 115 -4.91 -6.21 31.83
CA TRP A 115 -3.75 -6.78 31.14
C TRP A 115 -2.97 -5.74 30.32
N PHE A 116 -3.49 -4.52 30.23
CA PHE A 116 -2.89 -3.38 29.54
C PHE A 116 -1.39 -3.19 29.87
N PRO A 117 -0.94 -3.14 31.13
CA PRO A 117 0.49 -2.92 31.41
C PRO A 117 1.42 -4.04 30.92
N ARG A 118 0.92 -5.26 30.70
CA ARG A 118 1.70 -6.37 30.14
C ARG A 118 1.68 -6.37 28.60
N LEU A 119 0.49 -6.20 28.02
CA LEU A 119 0.28 -6.28 26.57
C LEU A 119 0.63 -4.98 25.83
N ALA A 120 0.62 -3.84 26.51
CA ALA A 120 1.10 -2.56 25.98
C ALA A 120 2.56 -2.27 26.39
N SER A 121 3.32 -3.29 26.80
CA SER A 121 4.73 -3.12 27.15
C SER A 121 5.54 -2.64 25.94
N ASN A 122 6.51 -1.76 26.18
CA ASN A 122 7.35 -1.19 25.12
C ASN A 122 8.06 -2.29 24.30
N ASN A 123 8.52 -3.35 24.96
CA ASN A 123 9.21 -4.46 24.29
C ASN A 123 8.30 -5.18 23.28
N LEU A 124 7.05 -5.47 23.65
CA LEU A 124 6.10 -6.12 22.74
C LEU A 124 5.73 -5.18 21.58
N SER A 125 5.58 -3.87 21.87
CA SER A 125 5.32 -2.87 20.83
C SER A 125 6.46 -2.81 19.81
N TYR A 126 7.74 -2.80 20.24
CA TYR A 126 8.88 -2.84 19.32
C TYR A 126 8.92 -4.09 18.44
N VAL A 127 8.60 -5.26 19.01
CA VAL A 127 8.50 -6.52 18.25
C VAL A 127 7.38 -6.44 17.21
N LEU A 128 6.22 -5.88 17.57
CA LEU A 128 5.08 -5.72 16.66
C LEU A 128 5.37 -4.69 15.56
N PHE A 129 6.07 -3.60 15.86
CA PHE A 129 6.60 -2.67 14.84
C PHE A 129 7.52 -3.40 13.87
N GLY A 130 8.47 -4.18 14.38
CA GLY A 130 9.36 -5.01 13.56
C GLY A 130 8.58 -5.98 12.66
N LEU A 131 7.57 -6.65 13.20
CA LEU A 131 6.71 -7.57 12.44
C LEU A 131 5.92 -6.86 11.34
N CYS A 132 5.37 -5.66 11.60
CA CYS A 132 4.67 -4.87 10.59
C CYS A 132 5.61 -4.47 9.44
N TYR A 133 6.86 -4.12 9.73
CA TYR A 133 7.87 -3.86 8.70
C TYR A 133 8.33 -5.14 8.00
N LEU A 134 8.35 -6.30 8.65
CA LEU A 134 8.58 -7.56 7.95
C LEU A 134 7.46 -7.88 6.94
N CYS A 135 6.21 -7.50 7.25
CA CYS A 135 5.10 -7.55 6.30
C CYS A 135 5.27 -6.60 5.10
N PHE A 136 6.16 -5.60 5.16
CA PHE A 136 6.62 -4.85 3.99
C PHE A 136 7.61 -5.66 3.15
N VAL A 137 8.65 -6.16 3.83
CA VAL A 137 9.84 -6.74 3.20
C VAL A 137 9.51 -8.05 2.49
N VAL A 138 8.67 -8.89 3.07
CA VAL A 138 8.34 -10.20 2.48
C VAL A 138 7.64 -10.04 1.12
N PRO A 139 6.52 -9.30 0.98
CA PRO A 139 5.90 -9.06 -0.33
C PRO A 139 6.80 -8.31 -1.30
N PHE A 140 7.60 -7.35 -0.81
CA PHE A 140 8.52 -6.58 -1.63
C PHE A 140 9.59 -7.48 -2.29
N VAL A 141 10.25 -8.33 -1.50
CA VAL A 141 11.25 -9.28 -2.00
C VAL A 141 10.62 -10.33 -2.89
N LEU A 142 9.47 -10.89 -2.50
CA LEU A 142 8.72 -11.87 -3.30
C LEU A 142 8.34 -11.34 -4.68
N LYS A 143 7.95 -10.06 -4.79
CA LYS A 143 7.62 -9.44 -6.08
C LYS A 143 8.84 -9.01 -6.90
N LEU A 144 10.02 -8.91 -6.30
CA LEU A 144 11.27 -8.66 -7.02
C LEU A 144 11.87 -9.94 -7.63
N LEU A 145 11.57 -11.11 -7.06
CA LEU A 145 12.04 -12.40 -7.58
C LEU A 145 11.61 -12.60 -9.05
N PRO A 146 12.48 -13.22 -9.88
CA PRO A 146 12.24 -13.42 -11.32
C PRO A 146 11.04 -14.32 -11.62
N THR A 147 10.58 -15.11 -10.65
CA THR A 147 9.42 -16.02 -10.75
C THR A 147 8.07 -15.35 -10.51
N CYS A 148 8.02 -14.09 -10.07
CA CYS A 148 6.78 -13.34 -9.81
C CYS A 148 6.81 -11.99 -10.53
N ASN A 149 6.66 -12.02 -11.85
CA ASN A 149 6.60 -10.81 -12.67
C ASN A 149 5.22 -10.14 -12.53
N TYR A 150 5.14 -9.16 -11.61
CA TYR A 150 4.00 -8.27 -11.45
C TYR A 150 4.23 -7.03 -12.31
N PHE A 151 3.42 -6.84 -13.34
CA PHE A 151 3.56 -5.73 -14.29
C PHE A 151 2.25 -4.94 -14.38
N PHE A 152 2.37 -3.67 -14.73
CA PHE A 152 1.22 -2.83 -15.02
C PHE A 152 0.79 -3.10 -16.46
N ASP A 153 -0.42 -3.59 -16.66
CA ASP A 153 -0.99 -3.85 -17.97
C ASP A 153 -1.72 -2.58 -18.46
N PRO A 154 -1.23 -1.90 -19.52
CA PRO A 154 -1.82 -0.67 -20.04
C PRO A 154 -3.22 -0.87 -20.62
N ASP A 155 -3.57 -2.09 -21.02
CA ASP A 155 -4.83 -2.40 -21.71
C ASP A 155 -5.98 -2.66 -20.72
N THR A 156 -5.67 -3.27 -19.56
CA THR A 156 -6.66 -3.48 -18.49
C THR A 156 -6.60 -2.42 -17.39
N PHE A 157 -5.65 -1.49 -17.48
CA PHE A 157 -5.34 -0.48 -16.45
C PHE A 157 -5.18 -1.06 -15.04
N SER A 158 -4.76 -2.32 -14.97
CA SER A 158 -4.69 -3.09 -13.75
C SER A 158 -3.31 -3.73 -13.65
N TRP A 159 -2.91 -4.03 -12.41
CA TRP A 159 -1.65 -4.71 -12.17
C TRP A 159 -1.86 -6.23 -12.27
N THR A 160 -1.24 -6.88 -13.26
CA THR A 160 -1.45 -8.29 -13.57
C THR A 160 -0.17 -9.11 -13.41
N PHE A 161 -0.34 -10.42 -13.20
CA PHE A 161 0.77 -11.38 -13.12
C PHE A 161 1.06 -11.95 -14.50
N LEU A 162 2.34 -11.98 -14.90
CA LEU A 162 2.78 -12.62 -16.13
C LEU A 162 2.54 -14.13 -15.99
N THR A 163 1.69 -14.70 -16.85
CA THR A 163 1.29 -16.11 -16.81
C THR A 163 2.39 -17.08 -17.20
N THR A 164 3.56 -16.60 -17.62
CA THR A 164 4.54 -17.42 -18.34
C THR A 164 5.63 -18.02 -17.46
N ASP A 165 5.82 -17.63 -16.20
CA ASP A 165 6.93 -18.17 -15.39
C ASP A 165 6.46 -18.75 -14.04
N SER A 166 6.15 -20.06 -14.07
CA SER A 166 5.92 -21.01 -12.94
C SER A 166 4.46 -21.37 -12.57
N ASP A 167 4.26 -22.59 -12.08
CA ASP A 167 2.98 -23.15 -11.61
C ASP A 167 2.32 -22.30 -10.51
N ILE A 168 3.13 -21.54 -9.76
CA ILE A 168 2.68 -20.66 -8.68
C ILE A 168 1.87 -19.48 -9.25
N SER A 169 2.31 -18.90 -10.38
CA SER A 169 1.58 -17.84 -11.09
C SER A 169 0.21 -18.30 -11.60
N LEU A 170 0.09 -19.56 -12.01
CA LEU A 170 -1.17 -20.14 -12.47
C LEU A 170 -2.18 -20.29 -11.31
N VAL A 171 -1.70 -20.71 -10.14
CA VAL A 171 -2.51 -20.81 -8.91
C VAL A 171 -2.93 -19.42 -8.43
N MET A 172 -2.02 -18.44 -8.42
CA MET A 172 -2.33 -17.06 -8.03
C MET A 172 -3.32 -16.38 -8.98
N ASN A 173 -3.22 -16.62 -10.30
CA ASN A 173 -4.18 -16.12 -11.28
C ASN A 173 -5.57 -16.75 -11.10
N LYS A 174 -5.64 -18.06 -10.84
CA LYS A 174 -6.90 -18.74 -10.51
C LYS A 174 -7.57 -18.19 -9.24
N ILE A 175 -6.78 -17.91 -8.21
CA ILE A 175 -7.30 -17.32 -6.97
C ILE A 175 -7.82 -15.90 -7.23
N GLY A 176 -7.08 -15.07 -7.98
CA GLY A 176 -7.51 -13.71 -8.33
C GLY A 176 -8.81 -13.68 -9.14
N LYS A 177 -8.99 -14.60 -10.09
CA LYS A 177 -10.23 -14.71 -10.87
C LYS A 177 -11.41 -15.26 -10.06
N ALA A 178 -11.17 -16.12 -9.07
CA ALA A 178 -12.22 -16.66 -8.20
C ALA A 178 -12.84 -15.60 -7.27
N THR A 179 -12.10 -14.53 -6.96
CA THR A 179 -12.57 -13.39 -6.15
C THR A 179 -13.28 -12.29 -6.95
N GLN A 180 -13.31 -12.37 -8.28
CA GLN A 180 -13.99 -11.40 -9.16
C GLN A 180 -15.36 -11.88 -9.67
N ASN A 181 -15.78 -13.10 -9.31
CA ASN A 181 -17.13 -13.61 -9.56
C ASN A 181 -18.00 -13.52 -8.30
#